data_AF-A0AAJ2R8E8-F1
#
_entry.id   AF-A0AAJ2R8E8-F1
#
_cell.length_a   1.000
_cell.length_b   1.000
_cell.length_c   1.000
_cell.angle_alpha   90.00
_cell.angle_beta   90.00
_cell.angle_gamma   90.00
#
_symmetry.space_group_name_H-M   'P 1'
#
loop_
_entity.id
_entity.type
_entity.pdbx_description
1 polymer ?
#
loop_
_entity_poly.entity_id
_entity_poly.type
_entity_poly.pdbx_seq_one_letter_code
_entity_poly.pdbx_strand_id
1 'polypeptide(L)' 'MGWVITAFIVGMLWGHGAGWIYAHKTVAYECEKLDAFYVGKKVFRCTAVEDRND' A
#
# COMPACT_ATOMS: atom_id res chain seq x y z
N MET A 1 12.06 -16.16 -27.81
CA MET A 1 11.47 -16.70 -26.56
C MET A 1 11.91 -15.94 -25.32
N GLY A 2 13.22 -15.71 -25.09
CA GLY A 2 13.71 -15.02 -23.88
C GLY A 2 13.12 -13.64 -23.62
N TRP A 3 12.89 -12.83 -24.65
CA TRP A 3 12.36 -11.48 -24.47
C TRP A 3 10.92 -11.44 -23.90
N VAL A 4 10.09 -12.41 -24.26
CA VAL A 4 8.72 -12.52 -23.72
C VAL A 4 8.75 -12.80 -22.22
N ILE A 5 9.66 -13.68 -21.79
CA ILE A 5 9.81 -14.04 -20.38
C ILE A 5 10.30 -12.83 -19.57
N THR A 6 11.30 -12.10 -20.08
CA THR A 6 11.79 -10.91 -19.39
C THR A 6 10.72 -9.82 -19.30
N ALA A 7 9.95 -9.57 -20.36
CA ALA A 7 8.86 -8.60 -20.34
C ALA A 7 7.78 -8.98 -19.31
N PHE A 8 7.47 -10.27 -19.19
CA PHE A 8 6.52 -10.78 -18.19
C PHE A 8 7.02 -10.55 -16.76
N ILE A 9 8.29 -10.86 -16.48
CA ILE A 9 8.90 -10.64 -15.15
C ILE A 9 8.89 -9.15 -14.79
N VAL A 10 9.27 -8.27 -15.72
CA VAL A 10 9.27 -6.82 -15.50
C VAL A 10 7.85 -6.33 -15.22
N GLY A 11 6.86 -6.80 -15.99
CA GLY A 11 5.45 -6.46 -15.76
C GLY A 11 4.94 -6.88 -14.39
N MET A 12 5.30 -8.07 -13.91
CA MET A 12 4.94 -8.54 -12.58
C MET A 12 5.56 -7.71 -11.47
N LEU A 13 6.86 -7.39 -11.58
CA LEU A 13 7.56 -6.55 -10.59
C LEU A 13 6.95 -5.15 -10.51
N TRP A 14 6.61 -4.58 -11.67
CA TRP A 14 5.98 -3.27 -11.75
C TRP A 14 4.58 -3.27 -11.13
N GLY A 15 3.75 -4.26 -11.48
CA GLY A 15 2.40 -4.40 -10.94
C GLY A 15 2.40 -4.60 -9.42
N HIS A 16 3.32 -5.40 -8.90
CA HIS A 16 3.48 -5.60 -7.46
C HIS A 16 3.88 -4.30 -6.74
N GLY A 17 4.85 -3.56 -7.27
CA GLY A 17 5.28 -2.28 -6.70
C GLY A 17 4.16 -1.24 -6.72
N ALA A 18 3.47 -1.09 -7.84
CA ALA A 18 2.36 -0.14 -7.98
C ALA A 18 1.20 -0.48 -7.02
N GLY A 19 0.84 -1.77 -6.92
CA GLY A 19 -0.19 -2.25 -6.00
C GLY A 19 0.17 -1.99 -4.53
N TRP A 20 1.42 -2.23 -4.15
CA TRP A 20 1.91 -1.98 -2.79
C TRP A 20 1.81 -0.49 -2.42
N ILE A 21 2.26 0.40 -3.32
CA ILE A 21 2.22 1.86 -3.10
C ILE A 21 0.77 2.33 -2.97
N TYR A 22 -0.11 1.88 -3.87
CA TYR A 22 -1.51 2.28 -3.86
C TYR A 22 -2.19 1.86 -2.55
N ALA A 23 -2.03 0.60 -2.14
CA ALA A 23 -2.61 0.09 -0.90
C ALA A 23 -2.15 0.88 0.34
N HIS A 24 -0.84 1.18 0.45
CA HIS A 24 -0.31 1.95 1.58
C HIS A 24 -0.84 3.38 1.60
N LYS A 25 -0.96 4.03 0.44
CA LYS A 25 -1.55 5.37 0.35
C LYS A 25 -3.01 5.39 0.75
N THR A 26 -3.80 4.40 0.34
CA THR A 26 -5.20 4.30 0.73
C THR A 26 -5.36 4.11 2.23
N VAL A 27 -4.57 3.22 2.84
CA VAL A 27 -4.59 3.02 4.30
C VAL A 27 -4.22 4.31 5.02
N ALA A 28 -3.14 4.98 4.61
CA ALA A 28 -2.71 6.25 5.22
C ALA A 28 -3.78 7.34 5.11
N TYR A 29 -4.39 7.49 3.93
CA TYR A 29 -5.44 8.48 3.69
C TYR A 29 -6.69 8.25 4.56
N GLU A 30 -7.16 6.99 4.65
CA GLU A 30 -8.32 6.65 5.48
C GLU A 30 -7.99 6.82 6.97
N CYS A 31 -6.78 6.43 7.40
CA CYS A 31 -6.30 6.68 8.75
C CYS A 31 -6.27 8.19 9.08
N GLU A 32 -5.76 9.05 8.19
CA GLU A 32 -5.72 10.51 8.41
C GLU A 32 -7.12 11.11 8.53
N LYS A 33 -8.06 10.63 7.72
CA LYS A 33 -9.41 11.18 7.64
C LYS A 33 -10.33 10.73 8.77
N LEU A 34 -10.23 9.47 9.18
CA LEU A 34 -11.20 8.80 10.06
C LEU A 34 -10.57 8.26 11.36
N ASP A 35 -9.25 8.34 11.51
CA ASP A 35 -8.48 7.67 12.56
C ASP A 35 -8.62 6.12 12.52
N ALA A 36 -9.13 5.59 11.41
CA ALA A 36 -9.38 4.17 11.21
C ALA A 36 -9.57 3.80 9.73
N PHE A 37 -9.33 2.53 9.39
CA PHE A 37 -9.70 1.96 8.09
C PHE A 37 -10.43 0.62 8.25
N TYR A 38 -11.19 0.25 7.22
CA TYR A 38 -12.08 -0.91 7.23
C TYR A 38 -11.52 -2.03 6.35
N VAL A 39 -11.47 -3.26 6.87
CA VAL A 39 -11.11 -4.47 6.11
C VAL A 39 -12.21 -5.52 6.29
N GLY A 40 -13.11 -5.58 5.31
CA GLY A 40 -14.31 -6.38 5.40
C GLY A 40 -15.19 -5.94 6.59
N LYS A 41 -15.35 -6.81 7.59
CA LYS A 41 -16.11 -6.53 8.82
C LYS A 41 -15.23 -6.04 9.98
N LYS A 42 -13.91 -5.96 9.78
CA LYS A 42 -12.95 -5.54 10.83
C LYS A 42 -12.64 -4.06 10.66
N VAL A 43 -12.57 -3.35 11.79
CA VAL A 43 -12.14 -1.95 11.86
C VAL A 43 -10.76 -1.93 12.50
N PHE A 44 -9.81 -1.31 11.84
CA PHE A 44 -8.47 -1.08 12.36
C PHE A 44 -8.35 0.40 12.70
N ARG A 45 -8.07 0.71 13.96
CA ARG A 45 -7.76 2.07 14.38
C ARG A 45 -6.30 2.35 14.11
N CYS A 46 -6.02 3.54 13.64
CA CYS A 46 -4.67 4.01 13.42
C CYS A 46 -4.34 5.04 14.49
N THR A 47 -3.06 5.28 14.72
CA THR A 47 -2.62 6.44 15.48
C THR A 47 -1.34 6.89 14.83
N ALA A 48 -1.23 8.17 14.50
CA ALA A 48 0.02 8.70 14.01
C ALA A 48 1.08 8.49 15.10
N VAL A 49 2.13 7.75 14.76
CA VAL A 49 3.34 7.74 15.60
C VAL A 49 4.03 9.04 15.26
N GLU A 50 3.80 10.05 16.10
CA GLU A 50 4.48 11.34 16.00
C GLU A 50 5.98 11.07 16.00
N ASP A 51 6.64 11.22 14.85
CA ASP A 51 8.10 11.20 14.78
C ASP A 51 8.59 12.53 15.36
N ARG A 52 8.53 12.64 16.69
CA ARG A 52 9.28 13.67 17.39
C ARG A 52 10.74 13.30 17.26
N ASN A 53 11.40 13.87 16.25
CA ASN A 53 12.80 14.24 16.39
C ASN A 53 12.90 15.19 17.60
N ASP A 54 13.08 14.63 18.79
CA ASP A 54 13.85 15.23 19.88
C ASP A 54 15.30 14.74 19.71
#